data_AF-A0A2V6EDM4-F1
#
_entry.id   AF-A0A2V6EDM4-F1
#
_cell.length_a   1.000
_cell.length_b   1.000
_cell.length_c   1.000
_cell.angle_alpha   90.00
_cell.angle_beta   90.00
_cell.angle_gamma   90.00
#
_symmetry.space_group_name_H-M   'P 1'
#
loop_
_entity.id
_entity.type
_entity.pdbx_description
1 polymer ?
#
loop_
_entity_poly.entity_id
_entity_poly.type
_entity_poly.pdbx_seq_one_letter_code
_entity_poly.pdbx_strand_id
1 'polypeptide(L)'
;MGPRKIRALYLRLHGEAASASSFKRVLERAGLTERRRRRRPAAKGGRLYSGQRGQAPNEVWTVDFKGWWYSQARERCEPLTVRDEYTRYILELRAVENARAVTVRRVFERLFEHYGLPQRIRSDNGSPFAAVNALLGVSRLSAWWVALGIDWERGRPGHPRDNGAHERLHRDISVEVEGVRGAHRQAALDLWREQFNHERPHAALGMRTPSELYVAARRKYQGTPQTLEYGAMGSRKVNGCGQIHWENECYFLSRSLAGWKVGLQSLGQAVKVWFGRLLLGQIDPSSASFLRADIRPQKTLERHENNQQNVT
;
A
#
# COMPACT_ATOMS: atom_id res chain seq x y z
N MET A 1 -20.32 8.10 -14.28
CA MET A 1 -19.52 9.31 -13.94
C MET A 1 -20.40 10.45 -13.41
N GLY A 2 -19.86 11.37 -12.60
CA GLY A 2 -20.66 12.49 -12.05
C GLY A 2 -20.62 13.79 -12.89
N PRO A 3 -21.59 14.72 -12.70
CA PRO A 3 -21.76 15.91 -13.54
C PRO A 3 -20.53 16.80 -13.73
N ARG A 4 -19.74 17.01 -12.66
CA ARG A 4 -18.51 17.81 -12.74
C ARG A 4 -17.45 17.19 -13.65
N LYS A 5 -17.36 15.85 -13.67
CA LYS A 5 -16.40 15.11 -14.52
C LYS A 5 -16.80 15.19 -15.99
N ILE A 6 -18.08 14.98 -16.27
CA ILE A 6 -18.63 15.08 -17.63
C ILE A 6 -18.42 16.49 -18.18
N ARG A 7 -18.67 17.53 -17.38
CA ARG A 7 -18.37 18.91 -17.77
C ARG A 7 -16.89 19.13 -18.10
N ALA A 8 -15.97 18.59 -17.29
CA ALA A 8 -14.54 18.75 -17.54
C ALA A 8 -14.09 18.06 -18.83
N LEU A 9 -14.63 16.88 -19.14
CA LEU A 9 -14.41 16.21 -20.43
C LEU A 9 -14.97 17.03 -21.59
N TYR A 10 -16.21 17.53 -21.46
CA TYR A 10 -16.83 18.38 -22.48
C TYR A 10 -16.00 19.64 -22.77
N LEU A 11 -15.54 20.32 -21.72
CA LEU A 11 -14.68 21.50 -21.85
C LEU A 11 -13.36 21.18 -22.56
N ARG A 12 -12.74 20.03 -22.29
CA ARG A 12 -11.50 19.59 -22.96
C ARG A 12 -11.72 19.30 -24.45
N LEU A 13 -12.87 18.74 -24.81
CA LEU A 13 -13.20 18.37 -26.19
C LEU A 13 -13.67 19.56 -27.04
N HIS A 14 -14.40 20.50 -26.44
CA HIS A 14 -15.10 21.56 -27.18
C HIS A 14 -14.61 22.99 -26.88
N GLY A 15 -13.66 23.16 -25.94
CA GLY A 15 -13.09 24.47 -25.58
C GLY A 15 -13.99 25.34 -24.70
N GLU A 16 -15.31 25.16 -24.78
CA GLU A 16 -16.29 25.84 -23.95
C GLU A 16 -17.26 24.85 -23.27
N ALA A 17 -17.82 25.25 -22.12
CA ALA A 17 -18.80 24.43 -21.41
C ALA A 17 -19.72 25.29 -20.54
N ALA A 18 -21.03 25.02 -20.64
CA ALA A 18 -22.05 25.57 -19.76
C ALA A 18 -21.73 25.33 -18.27
N SER A 19 -22.40 26.06 -17.38
CA SER A 19 -22.13 25.97 -15.93
C SER A 19 -22.24 24.55 -15.36
N ALA A 20 -21.51 24.27 -14.27
CA ALA A 20 -21.61 22.99 -13.56
C ALA A 20 -23.05 22.69 -13.08
N SER A 21 -23.81 23.73 -12.74
CA SER A 21 -25.22 23.64 -12.35
C SER A 21 -26.11 23.19 -13.52
N SER A 22 -25.81 23.62 -14.75
CA SER A 22 -26.53 23.21 -15.96
C SER A 22 -26.30 21.71 -16.25
N PHE A 23 -25.04 21.26 -16.24
CA PHE A 23 -24.72 19.83 -16.42
C PHE A 23 -25.39 18.96 -15.35
N LYS A 24 -25.36 19.39 -14.08
CA LYS A 24 -26.03 18.69 -12.99
C LYS A 24 -27.53 18.53 -13.25
N ARG A 25 -28.21 19.62 -13.62
CA ARG A 25 -29.66 19.62 -13.88
C ARG A 25 -30.04 18.71 -15.04
N VAL A 26 -29.27 18.73 -16.12
CA VAL A 26 -29.49 17.87 -17.29
C VAL A 26 -29.34 16.40 -16.90
N LEU A 27 -28.29 16.05 -16.18
CA LEU A 27 -28.04 14.67 -15.75
C LEU A 27 -29.06 14.19 -14.70
N GLU A 28 -29.50 15.07 -13.80
CA GLU A 28 -30.59 14.77 -12.86
C GLU A 28 -31.91 14.51 -13.59
N ARG A 29 -32.25 15.34 -14.58
CA ARG A 29 -33.44 15.14 -15.42
C ARG A 29 -33.37 13.85 -16.24
N ALA A 30 -32.16 13.44 -16.67
CA ALA A 30 -31.93 12.18 -17.37
C ALA A 30 -31.85 10.95 -16.43
N GLY A 31 -31.98 11.13 -15.11
CA GLY A 31 -31.89 10.03 -14.14
C GLY A 31 -30.46 9.47 -13.92
N LEU A 32 -29.43 10.17 -14.39
CA LEU A 32 -28.03 9.69 -14.41
C LEU A 32 -27.23 10.09 -13.15
N THR A 33 -27.90 10.39 -12.04
CA THR A 33 -27.25 10.84 -10.79
C THR A 33 -27.73 10.08 -9.57
N GLU A 34 -26.80 9.54 -8.78
CA GLU A 34 -27.09 8.89 -7.51
C GLU A 34 -26.83 9.78 -6.28
N ARG A 35 -27.67 9.64 -5.24
CA ARG A 35 -27.48 10.35 -3.97
C ARG A 35 -26.33 9.75 -3.15
N ARG A 36 -25.33 10.58 -2.83
CA ARG A 36 -24.19 10.19 -2.00
C ARG A 36 -24.57 10.06 -0.53
N ARG A 37 -24.54 8.84 0.03
CA ARG A 37 -24.65 8.62 1.48
C ARG A 37 -23.38 9.13 2.20
N ARG A 38 -23.53 10.08 3.14
CA ARG A 38 -22.45 10.54 4.04
C ARG A 38 -22.28 9.51 5.18
N ARG A 39 -21.06 9.00 5.38
CA ARG A 39 -20.72 8.10 6.51
C ARG A 39 -19.88 8.82 7.57
N ARG A 40 -20.22 8.60 8.85
CA ARG A 40 -19.62 9.25 10.04
C ARG A 40 -18.19 8.78 10.35
N PRO A 41 -17.32 9.63 10.94
CA PRO A 41 -15.97 9.28 11.42
C PRO A 41 -15.95 8.14 12.43
N ALA A 42 -15.02 7.20 12.24
CA ALA A 42 -14.66 6.20 13.23
C ALA A 42 -13.24 6.50 13.76
N ALA A 43 -13.00 6.14 15.03
CA ALA A 43 -11.79 6.43 15.81
C ALA A 43 -10.53 5.68 15.33
N LYS A 44 -9.34 6.12 15.77
CA LYS A 44 -8.02 5.59 15.36
C LYS A 44 -7.64 4.31 16.13
N GLY A 45 -7.09 3.31 15.44
CA GLY A 45 -6.34 2.20 16.08
C GLY A 45 -5.74 1.24 15.07
N GLY A 46 -4.46 0.85 15.21
CA GLY A 46 -3.80 -0.18 14.39
C GLY A 46 -2.28 -0.05 14.21
N ARG A 47 -1.55 -1.11 14.58
CA ARG A 47 -0.06 -1.25 14.51
C ARG A 47 0.49 -1.14 13.08
N LEU A 48 1.69 -0.56 12.94
CA LEU A 48 2.36 -0.25 11.65
C LEU A 48 1.59 0.74 10.75
N TYR A 49 0.94 1.73 11.34
CA TYR A 49 0.28 2.79 10.59
C TYR A 49 0.90 4.15 10.94
N SER A 50 1.54 4.81 9.97
CA SER A 50 2.12 6.14 10.17
C SER A 50 1.05 7.25 10.25
N GLY A 51 -0.12 7.02 9.66
CA GLY A 51 -1.16 8.05 9.48
C GLY A 51 -0.81 9.12 8.46
N GLN A 52 0.35 9.01 7.81
CA GLN A 52 0.78 9.95 6.78
C GLN A 52 0.19 9.57 5.43
N ARG A 53 -0.22 10.56 4.66
CA ARG A 53 -0.63 10.37 3.27
C ARG A 53 0.57 10.62 2.36
N GLY A 54 0.62 9.94 1.22
CA GLY A 54 1.54 10.32 0.15
C GLY A 54 1.27 11.76 -0.31
N GLN A 55 2.32 12.58 -0.32
CA GLN A 55 2.33 13.99 -0.73
C GLN A 55 3.00 14.18 -2.10
N ALA A 56 3.68 13.14 -2.60
CA ALA A 56 4.28 13.10 -3.92
C ALA A 56 4.12 11.70 -4.57
N PRO A 57 4.30 11.61 -5.90
CA PRO A 57 4.25 10.33 -6.61
C PRO A 57 5.27 9.33 -6.06
N ASN A 58 4.85 8.07 -5.91
CA ASN A 58 5.63 6.94 -5.40
C ASN A 58 6.08 7.05 -3.94
N GLU A 59 5.54 7.98 -3.15
CA GLU A 59 5.74 7.95 -1.71
C GLU A 59 4.98 6.81 -1.03
N VAL A 60 3.73 6.58 -1.46
CA VAL A 60 2.88 5.53 -0.91
C VAL A 60 2.15 4.85 -2.06
N TRP A 61 2.45 3.57 -2.26
CA TRP A 61 1.58 2.70 -3.04
C TRP A 61 0.61 1.99 -2.11
N THR A 62 -0.66 1.98 -2.48
CA THR A 62 -1.71 1.26 -1.79
C THR A 62 -2.05 -0.01 -2.57
N VAL A 63 -2.19 -1.13 -1.88
CA VAL A 63 -2.52 -2.42 -2.49
C VAL A 63 -3.72 -3.07 -1.79
N ASP A 64 -4.62 -3.66 -2.57
CA ASP A 64 -5.78 -4.38 -2.07
C ASP A 64 -6.18 -5.52 -3.03
N PHE A 65 -6.85 -6.53 -2.47
CA PHE A 65 -7.60 -7.56 -3.20
C PHE A 65 -9.11 -7.30 -3.16
N LYS A 66 -9.56 -6.42 -2.25
CA LYS A 66 -10.96 -6.35 -1.82
C LYS A 66 -11.88 -5.78 -2.89
N GLY A 67 -12.73 -6.65 -3.41
CA GLY A 67 -13.85 -6.28 -4.27
C GLY A 67 -14.13 -7.39 -5.23
N TRP A 68 -14.42 -8.58 -4.72
CA TRP A 68 -14.72 -9.71 -5.57
C TRP A 68 -16.10 -9.54 -6.20
N TRP A 69 -16.22 -9.91 -7.46
CA TRP A 69 -17.52 -10.06 -8.13
C TRP A 69 -17.59 -11.43 -8.78
N TYR A 70 -18.81 -11.89 -8.99
CA TYR A 70 -19.04 -13.08 -9.77
C TYR A 70 -19.17 -12.70 -11.24
N SER A 71 -18.50 -13.45 -12.12
CA SER A 71 -18.87 -13.42 -13.53
C SER A 71 -20.30 -13.94 -13.70
N GLN A 72 -20.91 -13.73 -14.87
CA GLN A 72 -22.20 -14.37 -15.20
C GLN A 72 -22.13 -15.91 -15.13
N ALA A 73 -20.94 -16.50 -15.24
CA ALA A 73 -20.68 -17.94 -15.05
C ALA A 73 -20.45 -18.33 -13.58
N ARG A 74 -20.70 -17.42 -12.62
CA ARG A 74 -20.51 -17.60 -11.17
C ARG A 74 -19.08 -17.88 -10.73
N GLU A 75 -18.09 -17.47 -11.53
CA GLU A 75 -16.69 -17.51 -11.12
C GLU A 75 -16.34 -16.28 -10.29
N ARG A 76 -15.71 -16.48 -9.13
CA ARG A 76 -15.24 -15.37 -8.31
C ARG A 76 -14.01 -14.73 -8.95
N CYS A 77 -14.11 -13.45 -9.29
CA CYS A 77 -12.97 -12.62 -9.67
C CYS A 77 -12.59 -11.74 -8.49
N GLU A 78 -11.30 -11.74 -8.12
CA GLU A 78 -10.77 -10.86 -7.06
C GLU A 78 -9.44 -10.27 -7.56
N PRO A 79 -9.49 -9.15 -8.29
CA PRO A 79 -8.28 -8.60 -8.89
C PRO A 79 -7.38 -7.98 -7.83
N LEU A 80 -6.07 -8.13 -8.03
CA LEU A 80 -5.07 -7.35 -7.34
C LEU A 80 -5.08 -5.92 -7.91
N THR A 81 -5.25 -4.94 -7.02
CA THR A 81 -5.18 -3.52 -7.36
C THR A 81 -3.98 -2.89 -6.69
N VAL A 82 -3.10 -2.25 -7.46
CA VAL A 82 -1.98 -1.46 -6.94
C VAL A 82 -2.11 -0.03 -7.46
N ARG A 83 -2.06 0.95 -6.55
CA ARG A 83 -2.33 2.35 -6.88
C ARG A 83 -1.44 3.31 -6.11
N ASP A 84 -0.95 4.34 -6.79
CA ASP A 84 -0.26 5.46 -6.16
C ASP A 84 -1.24 6.33 -5.37
N GLU A 85 -0.96 6.56 -4.08
CA GLU A 85 -1.89 7.27 -3.21
C GLU A 85 -2.05 8.74 -3.63
N TYR A 86 -0.97 9.41 -4.04
CA TYR A 86 -0.98 10.86 -4.31
C TYR A 86 -1.70 11.17 -5.63
N THR A 87 -1.20 10.61 -6.73
CA THR A 87 -1.67 10.86 -8.11
C THR A 87 -2.93 10.09 -8.47
N ARG A 88 -3.29 9.09 -7.67
CA ARG A 88 -4.38 8.13 -7.92
C ARG A 88 -4.11 7.17 -9.08
N TYR A 89 -2.93 7.22 -9.69
CA TYR A 89 -2.56 6.40 -10.83
C TYR A 89 -2.61 4.92 -10.45
N ILE A 90 -3.32 4.12 -11.25
CA ILE A 90 -3.43 2.69 -11.06
C ILE A 90 -2.24 2.05 -11.77
N LEU A 91 -1.30 1.51 -10.99
CA LEU A 91 -0.11 0.85 -11.50
C LEU A 91 -0.46 -0.54 -12.04
N GLU A 92 -1.38 -1.23 -11.36
CA GLU A 92 -1.84 -2.57 -11.74
C GLU A 92 -3.30 -2.77 -11.39
N LEU A 93 -4.01 -3.43 -12.30
CA LEU A 93 -5.32 -4.01 -12.06
C LEU A 93 -5.35 -5.39 -12.73
N ARG A 94 -5.16 -6.45 -11.93
CA ARG A 94 -4.90 -7.79 -12.47
C ARG A 94 -5.76 -8.86 -11.87
N ALA A 95 -6.42 -9.65 -12.71
CA ALA A 95 -7.01 -10.91 -12.31
C ALA A 95 -5.89 -11.93 -12.10
N VAL A 96 -5.49 -12.15 -10.84
CA VAL A 96 -4.48 -13.16 -10.50
C VAL A 96 -5.14 -14.53 -10.33
N GLU A 97 -4.41 -15.59 -10.68
CA GLU A 97 -4.87 -16.98 -10.51
C GLU A 97 -5.13 -17.35 -9.04
N ASN A 98 -4.36 -16.74 -8.12
CA ASN A 98 -4.51 -16.94 -6.69
C ASN A 98 -3.82 -15.82 -5.89
N ALA A 99 -4.28 -15.60 -4.66
CA ALA A 99 -3.73 -14.62 -3.72
C ALA A 99 -2.52 -15.16 -2.92
N ARG A 100 -1.70 -16.05 -3.49
CA ARG A 100 -0.48 -16.55 -2.82
C ARG A 100 0.66 -15.56 -2.97
N ALA A 101 1.54 -15.50 -1.97
CA ALA A 101 2.68 -14.58 -1.93
C ALA A 101 3.58 -14.67 -3.18
N VAL A 102 3.81 -15.86 -3.73
CA VAL A 102 4.64 -16.05 -4.94
C VAL A 102 4.00 -15.41 -6.17
N THR A 103 2.70 -15.61 -6.37
CA THR A 103 1.94 -15.03 -7.48
C THR A 103 1.96 -13.51 -7.41
N VAL A 104 1.68 -12.95 -6.22
CA VAL A 104 1.66 -11.51 -5.99
C VAL A 104 3.06 -10.90 -6.12
N ARG A 105 4.09 -11.58 -5.63
CA ARG A 105 5.49 -11.14 -5.78
C ARG A 105 5.87 -10.96 -7.25
N ARG A 106 5.52 -11.91 -8.13
CA ARG A 106 5.77 -11.78 -9.58
C ARG A 106 5.11 -10.55 -10.19
N VAL A 107 3.93 -10.16 -9.69
CA VAL A 107 3.27 -8.93 -10.13
C VAL A 107 4.09 -7.71 -9.68
N PHE A 108 4.47 -7.66 -8.40
CA PHE A 108 5.29 -6.56 -7.88
C PHE A 108 6.67 -6.47 -8.51
N GLU A 109 7.31 -7.59 -8.86
CA GLU A 109 8.59 -7.59 -9.59
C GLU A 109 8.46 -6.80 -10.91
N ARG A 110 7.43 -7.09 -11.72
CA ARG A 110 7.15 -6.32 -12.95
C ARG A 110 6.84 -4.86 -12.68
N LEU A 111 6.08 -4.56 -11.63
CA LEU A 111 5.79 -3.17 -11.27
C LEU A 111 7.04 -2.41 -10.84
N PHE A 112 7.93 -3.05 -10.09
CA PHE A 112 9.18 -2.45 -9.65
C PHE A 112 10.16 -2.25 -10.81
N GLU A 113 10.19 -3.17 -11.78
CA GLU A 113 10.96 -3.02 -13.03
C GLU A 113 10.47 -1.82 -13.84
N HIS A 114 9.15 -1.69 -14.01
CA HIS A 114 8.57 -0.66 -14.87
C HIS A 114 8.52 0.73 -14.19
N TYR A 115 8.04 0.79 -12.94
CA TYR A 115 7.76 2.04 -12.23
C TYR A 115 8.83 2.42 -11.21
N GLY A 116 9.77 1.52 -10.89
CA GLY A 116 10.70 1.69 -9.78
C GLY A 116 10.09 1.37 -8.41
N LEU A 117 10.84 1.65 -7.35
CA LEU A 117 10.48 1.31 -5.98
C LEU A 117 9.81 2.50 -5.26
N PRO A 118 8.62 2.32 -4.68
CA PRO A 118 8.02 3.35 -3.83
C PRO A 118 8.81 3.48 -2.52
N GLN A 119 8.59 4.58 -1.79
CA GLN A 119 9.11 4.70 -0.42
C GLN A 119 8.37 3.74 0.50
N ARG A 120 7.05 3.64 0.36
CA ARG A 120 6.18 2.85 1.23
C ARG A 120 5.12 2.08 0.48
N ILE A 121 4.76 0.91 0.99
CA ILE A 121 3.59 0.14 0.55
C ILE A 121 2.63 0.00 1.73
N ARG A 122 1.38 0.42 1.51
CA ARG A 122 0.28 0.23 2.43
C ARG A 122 -0.64 -0.87 1.95
N SER A 123 -0.80 -1.91 2.75
CA SER A 123 -1.70 -3.03 2.46
C SER A 123 -2.79 -3.17 3.52
N ASP A 124 -3.80 -3.97 3.21
CA ASP A 124 -4.70 -4.48 4.24
C ASP A 124 -4.00 -5.49 5.17
N ASN A 125 -4.78 -6.05 6.09
CA ASN A 125 -4.31 -7.01 7.09
C ASN A 125 -4.46 -8.48 6.65
N GLY A 126 -4.84 -8.72 5.39
CA GLY A 126 -5.10 -10.04 4.84
C GLY A 126 -3.85 -10.71 4.27
N SER A 127 -3.95 -12.02 4.07
CA SER A 127 -3.02 -12.76 3.23
C SER A 127 -3.15 -12.26 1.78
N PRO A 128 -2.04 -12.12 1.02
CA PRO A 128 -0.67 -12.50 1.35
C PRO A 128 0.18 -11.36 1.95
N PHE A 129 -0.39 -10.17 2.19
CA PHE A 129 0.38 -9.00 2.59
C PHE A 129 0.78 -9.02 4.06
N ALA A 130 -0.11 -9.52 4.93
CA ALA A 130 0.13 -9.72 6.35
C ALA A 130 -0.10 -11.19 6.76
N ALA A 131 0.55 -11.59 7.84
CA ALA A 131 0.38 -12.89 8.47
C ALA A 131 0.02 -12.71 9.95
N VAL A 132 -1.22 -13.01 10.32
CA VAL A 132 -1.80 -12.69 11.65
C VAL A 132 -0.93 -13.15 12.83
N ASN A 133 -0.33 -14.33 12.72
CA ASN A 133 0.46 -14.96 13.78
C ASN A 133 1.97 -14.68 13.67
N ALA A 134 2.42 -13.92 12.67
CA ALA A 134 3.82 -13.58 12.50
C ALA A 134 4.19 -12.35 13.35
N LEU A 135 5.47 -12.22 13.67
CA LEU A 135 6.00 -11.06 14.38
C LEU A 135 5.64 -9.77 13.62
N LEU A 136 4.97 -8.85 14.32
CA LEU A 136 4.42 -7.60 13.78
C LEU A 136 3.42 -7.76 12.62
N GLY A 137 3.02 -8.98 12.30
CA GLY A 137 2.19 -9.31 11.14
C GLY A 137 2.97 -9.49 9.84
N VAL A 138 4.30 -9.50 9.88
CA VAL A 138 5.15 -9.56 8.67
C VAL A 138 4.97 -10.89 7.96
N SER A 139 4.48 -10.86 6.71
CA SER A 139 4.40 -12.02 5.83
C SER A 139 5.71 -12.18 5.03
N ARG A 140 5.87 -13.28 4.29
CA ARG A 140 7.01 -13.43 3.36
C ARG A 140 7.04 -12.34 2.28
N LEU A 141 5.87 -11.86 1.86
CA LEU A 141 5.76 -10.82 0.83
C LEU A 141 6.15 -9.45 1.40
N SER A 142 5.61 -9.06 2.55
CA SER A 142 6.00 -7.80 3.20
C SER A 142 7.44 -7.83 3.71
N ALA A 143 7.96 -8.99 4.10
CA ALA A 143 9.39 -9.14 4.41
C ALA A 143 10.26 -8.80 3.18
N TRP A 144 9.88 -9.30 2.00
CA TRP A 144 10.58 -8.98 0.76
C TRP A 144 10.53 -7.48 0.42
N TRP A 145 9.39 -6.80 0.61
CA TRP A 145 9.33 -5.35 0.45
C TRP A 145 10.26 -4.60 1.40
N VAL A 146 10.30 -4.99 2.67
CA VAL A 146 11.19 -4.39 3.66
C VAL A 146 12.67 -4.65 3.31
N ALA A 147 12.98 -5.84 2.79
CA ALA A 147 14.32 -6.16 2.29
C ALA A 147 14.73 -5.28 1.09
N LEU A 148 13.79 -4.89 0.22
CA LEU A 148 14.00 -3.89 -0.84
C LEU A 148 14.13 -2.45 -0.31
N GLY A 149 14.10 -2.27 1.01
CA GLY A 149 14.11 -0.97 1.65
C GLY A 149 12.82 -0.19 1.39
N ILE A 150 11.68 -0.85 1.19
CA ILE A 150 10.35 -0.22 1.17
C ILE A 150 9.76 -0.31 2.57
N ASP A 151 9.27 0.79 3.14
CA ASP A 151 8.57 0.69 4.42
C ASP A 151 7.18 0.11 4.22
N TRP A 152 6.84 -0.87 5.05
CA TRP A 152 5.54 -1.53 4.98
C TRP A 152 4.58 -0.97 6.04
N GLU A 153 3.42 -0.51 5.60
CA GLU A 153 2.35 0.01 6.44
C GLU A 153 1.11 -0.87 6.35
N ARG A 154 0.40 -0.98 7.47
CA ARG A 154 -0.85 -1.74 7.58
C ARG A 154 -2.04 -0.80 7.72
N GLY A 155 -3.15 -1.16 7.08
CA GLY A 155 -4.44 -0.55 7.34
C GLY A 155 -4.86 -0.72 8.81
N ARG A 156 -5.52 0.30 9.37
CA ARG A 156 -6.02 0.24 10.74
C ARG A 156 -7.09 -0.87 10.89
N PRO A 157 -6.94 -1.80 11.85
CA PRO A 157 -7.98 -2.79 12.15
C PRO A 157 -9.32 -2.11 12.44
N GLY A 158 -10.40 -2.62 11.86
CA GLY A 158 -11.74 -2.06 12.04
C GLY A 158 -11.94 -0.68 11.40
N HIS A 159 -11.06 -0.24 10.49
CA HIS A 159 -11.18 1.06 9.81
C HIS A 159 -11.37 0.93 8.29
N PRO A 160 -12.61 0.68 7.81
CA PRO A 160 -12.92 0.61 6.38
C PRO A 160 -12.51 1.85 5.57
N ARG A 161 -12.21 2.98 6.22
CA ARG A 161 -11.85 4.23 5.54
C ARG A 161 -10.48 4.19 4.89
N ASP A 162 -9.53 3.44 5.45
CA ASP A 162 -8.19 3.32 4.87
C ASP A 162 -8.26 2.64 3.50
N ASN A 163 -9.26 1.77 3.30
CA ASN A 163 -9.56 1.12 2.02
C ASN A 163 -10.65 1.86 1.22
N GLY A 164 -11.19 2.99 1.69
CA GLY A 164 -12.34 3.65 1.05
C GLY A 164 -12.09 4.14 -0.38
N ALA A 165 -10.82 4.36 -0.75
CA ALA A 165 -10.45 4.64 -2.14
C ALA A 165 -10.52 3.38 -3.01
N HIS A 166 -10.00 2.26 -2.52
CA HIS A 166 -10.12 0.95 -3.15
C HIS A 166 -11.58 0.51 -3.23
N GLU A 167 -12.35 0.56 -2.14
CA GLU A 167 -13.77 0.18 -2.15
C GLU A 167 -14.61 0.91 -3.21
N ARG A 168 -14.29 2.19 -3.46
CA ARG A 168 -14.94 2.95 -4.55
C ARG A 168 -14.46 2.48 -5.91
N LEU A 169 -13.15 2.35 -6.07
CA LEU A 169 -12.52 1.89 -7.29
C LEU A 169 -13.08 0.53 -7.73
N HIS A 170 -13.11 -0.44 -6.82
CA HIS A 170 -13.64 -1.77 -7.07
C HIS A 170 -15.14 -1.77 -7.41
N ARG A 171 -15.93 -0.84 -6.84
CA ARG A 171 -17.33 -0.67 -7.23
C ARG A 171 -17.47 -0.16 -8.66
N ASP A 172 -16.72 0.88 -9.02
CA ASP A 172 -16.74 1.44 -10.37
C ASP A 172 -16.32 0.38 -11.40
N ILE A 173 -15.29 -0.42 -11.09
CA ILE A 173 -14.85 -1.55 -11.92
C ILE A 173 -15.96 -2.61 -12.03
N SER A 174 -16.56 -3.00 -10.90
CA SER A 174 -17.59 -4.05 -10.89
C SER A 174 -18.81 -3.69 -11.72
N VAL A 175 -19.19 -2.41 -11.80
CA VAL A 175 -20.33 -1.94 -12.61
C VAL A 175 -19.95 -1.86 -14.09
N GLU A 176 -18.75 -1.39 -14.41
CA GLU A 176 -18.36 -1.09 -15.78
C GLU A 176 -17.72 -2.28 -16.52
N VAL A 177 -17.19 -3.25 -15.78
CA VAL A 177 -16.58 -4.49 -16.31
C VAL A 177 -17.48 -5.71 -16.03
N GLU A 178 -18.72 -5.47 -15.59
CA GLU A 178 -19.70 -6.52 -15.33
C GLU A 178 -19.95 -7.37 -16.58
N GLY A 179 -19.93 -8.70 -16.44
CA GLY A 179 -20.24 -9.63 -17.52
C GLY A 179 -19.10 -10.00 -18.48
N VAL A 180 -17.91 -9.38 -18.38
CA VAL A 180 -16.75 -9.75 -19.22
C VAL A 180 -16.18 -11.13 -18.83
N ARG A 181 -16.02 -12.01 -19.82
CA ARG A 181 -15.75 -13.46 -19.65
C ARG A 181 -14.29 -13.86 -19.94
N GLY A 182 -13.85 -14.95 -19.30
CA GLY A 182 -12.69 -15.76 -19.71
C GLY A 182 -11.42 -14.96 -20.03
N ALA A 183 -10.81 -15.29 -21.17
CA ALA A 183 -9.55 -14.68 -21.63
C ALA A 183 -9.64 -13.15 -21.83
N HIS A 184 -10.83 -12.59 -22.06
CA HIS A 184 -11.02 -11.15 -22.29
C HIS A 184 -11.08 -10.34 -21.00
N ARG A 185 -11.18 -10.99 -19.83
CA ARG A 185 -11.29 -10.30 -18.54
C ARG A 185 -10.09 -9.40 -18.26
N GLN A 186 -8.87 -9.91 -18.45
CA GLN A 186 -7.68 -9.09 -18.21
C GLN A 186 -7.62 -7.92 -19.19
N ALA A 187 -7.94 -8.13 -20.47
CA ALA A 187 -7.97 -7.06 -21.46
C ALA A 187 -8.98 -5.95 -21.11
N ALA A 188 -10.15 -6.30 -20.55
CA ALA A 188 -11.10 -5.30 -20.08
C ALA A 188 -10.61 -4.55 -18.83
N LEU A 189 -9.92 -5.22 -17.90
CA LEU A 189 -9.28 -4.56 -16.76
C LEU A 189 -8.17 -3.62 -17.21
N ASP A 190 -7.37 -4.02 -18.20
CA ASP A 190 -6.30 -3.20 -18.79
C ASP A 190 -6.89 -1.97 -19.47
N LEU A 191 -7.90 -2.14 -20.33
CA LEU A 191 -8.60 -1.01 -20.97
C LEU A 191 -9.20 -0.06 -19.94
N TRP A 192 -9.86 -0.60 -18.91
CA TRP A 192 -10.45 0.19 -17.84
C TRP A 192 -9.38 1.00 -17.10
N ARG A 193 -8.22 0.39 -16.82
CA ARG A 193 -7.06 1.04 -16.20
C ARG A 193 -6.52 2.17 -17.08
N GLU A 194 -6.35 1.94 -18.39
CA GLU A 194 -5.88 2.96 -19.34
C GLU A 194 -6.82 4.16 -19.35
N GLN A 195 -8.13 3.93 -19.53
CA GLN A 195 -9.12 4.99 -19.50
C GLN A 195 -9.08 5.74 -18.16
N PHE A 196 -9.04 5.03 -17.04
CA PHE A 196 -8.98 5.64 -15.71
C PHE A 196 -7.77 6.56 -15.55
N ASN A 197 -6.60 6.11 -16.00
CA ASN A 197 -5.36 6.85 -15.85
C ASN A 197 -5.25 8.02 -16.83
N HIS A 198 -5.75 7.89 -18.07
CA HIS A 198 -5.47 8.85 -19.14
C HIS A 198 -6.66 9.73 -19.55
N GLU A 199 -7.89 9.29 -19.32
CA GLU A 199 -9.07 10.01 -19.81
C GLU A 199 -9.90 10.60 -18.65
N ARG A 200 -10.01 9.89 -17.53
CA ARG A 200 -10.98 10.25 -16.48
C ARG A 200 -10.45 11.39 -15.61
N PRO A 201 -11.14 12.55 -15.51
CA PRO A 201 -10.71 13.60 -14.61
C PRO A 201 -11.16 13.33 -13.17
N HIS A 202 -10.31 13.70 -12.20
CA HIS A 202 -10.57 13.48 -10.77
C HIS A 202 -10.70 14.80 -10.01
N ALA A 203 -11.83 14.98 -9.32
CA ALA A 203 -12.04 16.17 -8.48
C ALA A 203 -10.98 16.32 -7.37
N ALA A 204 -10.43 15.21 -6.87
CA ALA A 204 -9.35 15.23 -5.88
C ALA A 204 -8.00 15.71 -6.45
N LEU A 205 -7.88 15.77 -7.78
CA LEU A 205 -6.69 16.20 -8.53
C LEU A 205 -6.95 17.51 -9.28
N GLY A 206 -7.94 18.31 -8.85
CA GLY A 206 -8.28 19.55 -9.56
C GLY A 206 -8.83 19.33 -10.97
N MET A 207 -9.53 18.20 -11.21
CA MET A 207 -10.04 17.78 -12.53
C MET A 207 -8.94 17.39 -13.54
N ARG A 208 -7.73 17.11 -13.06
CA ARG A 208 -6.68 16.45 -13.82
C ARG A 208 -6.89 14.94 -13.88
N THR A 209 -6.29 14.29 -14.87
CA THR A 209 -6.20 12.83 -14.95
C THR A 209 -5.03 12.34 -14.08
N PRO A 210 -5.03 11.07 -13.65
CA PRO A 210 -3.91 10.52 -12.90
C PRO A 210 -2.57 10.58 -13.66
N SER A 211 -2.59 10.32 -14.97
CA SER A 211 -1.39 10.32 -15.81
C SER A 211 -0.75 11.71 -15.93
N GLU A 212 -1.55 12.78 -15.90
CA GLU A 212 -1.04 14.17 -15.91
C GLU A 212 -0.18 14.48 -14.69
N LEU A 213 -0.28 13.71 -13.59
CA LEU A 213 0.48 13.93 -12.35
C LEU A 213 1.52 12.85 -12.06
N TYR A 214 1.41 11.69 -12.68
CA TYR A 214 2.25 10.55 -12.37
C TYR A 214 3.60 10.61 -13.07
N VAL A 215 4.64 10.27 -12.33
CA VAL A 215 6.01 10.10 -12.82
C VAL A 215 6.58 8.83 -12.20
N ALA A 216 7.47 8.13 -12.91
CA ALA A 216 8.13 6.94 -12.39
C ALA A 216 9.02 7.28 -11.18
N ALA A 217 9.22 6.30 -10.29
CA ALA A 217 10.06 6.48 -9.11
C ALA A 217 11.53 6.65 -9.51
N ARG A 218 12.23 7.52 -8.76
CA ARG A 218 13.68 7.75 -8.94
C ARG A 218 14.49 6.51 -8.56
N ARG A 219 14.09 5.81 -7.50
CA ARG A 219 14.76 4.59 -7.04
C ARG A 219 14.39 3.42 -7.96
N LYS A 220 15.36 2.93 -8.72
CA LYS A 220 15.18 1.77 -9.61
C LYS A 220 15.25 0.46 -8.83
N TYR A 221 14.53 -0.53 -9.34
CA TYR A 221 14.62 -1.90 -8.83
C TYR A 221 15.85 -2.59 -9.42
N GLN A 222 16.65 -3.20 -8.56
CA GLN A 222 17.90 -3.89 -8.93
C GLN A 222 17.83 -5.39 -8.66
N GLY A 223 16.61 -5.94 -8.56
CA GLY A 223 16.41 -7.31 -8.12
C GLY A 223 16.30 -7.45 -6.59
N THR A 224 16.11 -8.69 -6.15
CA THR A 224 16.07 -9.00 -4.72
C THR A 224 17.49 -9.00 -4.15
N PRO A 225 17.77 -8.25 -3.07
CA PRO A 225 19.09 -8.23 -2.46
C PRO A 225 19.43 -9.62 -1.92
N GLN A 226 20.67 -10.07 -2.16
CA GLN A 226 21.17 -11.34 -1.65
C GLN A 226 21.38 -11.32 -0.13
N THR A 227 21.72 -10.15 0.41
CA THR A 227 21.89 -9.94 1.84
C THR A 227 21.51 -8.51 2.23
N LEU A 228 21.21 -8.31 3.52
CA LEU A 228 20.94 -6.99 4.08
C LEU A 228 22.16 -6.55 4.87
N GLU A 229 22.67 -5.37 4.52
CA GLU A 229 23.80 -4.74 5.19
C GLU A 229 23.32 -3.90 6.37
N TYR A 230 23.99 -4.04 7.52
CA TYR A 230 23.63 -3.35 8.76
C TYR A 230 24.76 -2.48 9.32
N GLY A 231 25.79 -2.20 8.53
CA GLY A 231 26.93 -1.37 8.92
C GLY A 231 27.63 -1.89 10.16
N ALA A 232 27.71 -1.07 11.21
CA ALA A 232 28.36 -1.41 12.48
C ALA A 232 27.56 -2.39 13.38
N MET A 233 26.32 -2.72 13.03
CA MET A 233 25.53 -3.69 13.79
C MET A 233 26.06 -5.10 13.55
N GLY A 234 25.92 -5.96 14.57
CA GLY A 234 26.06 -7.40 14.35
C GLY A 234 24.95 -7.89 13.40
N SER A 235 25.12 -9.06 12.78
CA SER A 235 24.05 -9.69 12.01
C SER A 235 23.94 -11.18 12.26
N ARG A 236 22.71 -11.72 12.16
CA ARG A 236 22.42 -13.15 12.27
C ARG A 236 21.41 -13.57 11.21
N LYS A 237 21.62 -14.73 10.60
CA LYS A 237 20.68 -15.32 9.65
C LYS A 237 19.56 -16.02 10.41
N VAL A 238 18.32 -15.77 10.00
CA VAL A 238 17.14 -16.47 10.52
C VAL A 238 17.06 -17.85 9.88
N ASN A 239 16.99 -18.90 10.70
CA ASN A 239 16.92 -20.29 10.23
C ASN A 239 15.53 -20.62 9.64
N GLY A 240 15.37 -21.85 9.12
CA GLY A 240 14.09 -22.32 8.53
C GLY A 240 12.92 -22.35 9.53
N CYS A 241 13.21 -22.49 10.82
CA CYS A 241 12.23 -22.46 11.91
C CYS A 241 11.86 -21.04 12.35
N GLY A 242 12.51 -20.00 11.81
CA GLY A 242 12.24 -18.61 12.15
C GLY A 242 13.01 -18.08 13.35
N GLN A 243 14.08 -18.74 13.77
CA GLN A 243 14.88 -18.39 14.95
C GLN A 243 16.25 -17.81 14.57
N ILE A 244 16.85 -17.08 15.51
CA ILE A 244 18.27 -16.69 15.48
C ILE A 244 18.97 -17.21 16.73
N HIS A 245 20.27 -17.51 16.58
CA HIS A 245 21.14 -17.81 17.72
C HIS A 245 21.90 -16.54 18.08
N TRP A 246 21.86 -16.17 19.36
CA TRP A 246 22.61 -15.06 19.90
C TRP A 246 23.14 -15.45 21.29
N GLU A 247 24.45 -15.31 21.48
CA GLU A 247 25.17 -15.95 22.58
C GLU A 247 24.84 -17.45 22.67
N ASN A 248 24.44 -17.94 23.84
CA ASN A 248 24.13 -19.36 24.07
C ASN A 248 22.63 -19.68 23.94
N GLU A 249 21.82 -18.71 23.52
CA GLU A 249 20.37 -18.82 23.49
C GLU A 249 19.79 -18.74 22.07
N CYS A 250 18.57 -19.26 21.91
CA CYS A 250 17.85 -19.30 20.65
C CYS A 250 16.53 -18.53 20.74
N TYR A 251 16.40 -17.49 19.91
CA TYR A 251 15.25 -16.59 19.94
C TYR A 251 14.39 -16.77 18.69
N PHE A 252 13.12 -17.14 18.88
CA PHE A 252 12.15 -17.17 17.79
C PHE A 252 11.74 -15.75 17.39
N LEU A 253 11.93 -15.41 16.12
CA LEU A 253 11.48 -14.16 15.52
C LEU A 253 10.23 -14.41 14.67
N SER A 254 10.42 -14.99 13.49
CA SER A 254 9.32 -15.39 12.61
C SER A 254 9.80 -16.25 11.45
N ARG A 255 9.00 -17.25 11.09
CA ARG A 255 9.21 -18.07 9.87
C ARG A 255 9.09 -17.27 8.57
N SER A 256 8.47 -16.09 8.58
CA SER A 256 8.42 -15.22 7.39
C SER A 256 9.77 -14.60 7.04
N LEU A 257 10.68 -14.52 8.01
CA LEU A 257 12.03 -13.97 7.85
C LEU A 257 13.08 -15.04 7.55
N ALA A 258 12.69 -16.33 7.50
CA ALA A 258 13.61 -17.43 7.24
C ALA A 258 14.46 -17.18 5.98
N GLY A 259 15.78 -17.34 6.12
CA GLY A 259 16.75 -17.09 5.05
C GLY A 259 17.35 -15.68 5.06
N TRP A 260 16.69 -14.69 5.67
CA TRP A 260 17.19 -13.33 5.77
C TRP A 260 18.16 -13.13 6.93
N LYS A 261 19.04 -12.13 6.82
CA LYS A 261 19.81 -11.61 7.94
C LYS A 261 19.01 -10.52 8.67
N VAL A 262 19.06 -10.54 9.99
CA VAL A 262 18.62 -9.44 10.86
C VAL A 262 19.84 -8.74 11.46
N GLY A 263 19.72 -7.43 11.68
CA GLY A 263 20.71 -6.61 12.36
C GLY A 263 20.52 -6.66 13.86
N LEU A 264 21.61 -6.67 14.61
CA LEU A 264 21.67 -6.73 16.06
C LEU A 264 22.45 -5.52 16.56
N GLN A 265 21.75 -4.63 17.26
CA GLN A 265 22.33 -3.42 17.84
C GLN A 265 22.31 -3.54 19.35
N SER A 266 23.50 -3.70 19.95
CA SER A 266 23.66 -3.73 21.41
C SER A 266 23.47 -2.32 21.98
N LEU A 267 22.58 -2.18 22.96
CA LEU A 267 22.31 -0.92 23.65
C LEU A 267 22.21 -1.18 25.16
N GLY A 268 23.34 -1.04 25.85
CA GLY A 268 23.47 -1.46 27.24
C GLY A 268 23.28 -2.97 27.36
N GLN A 269 22.33 -3.39 28.20
CA GLN A 269 22.00 -4.82 28.42
C GLN A 269 21.00 -5.40 27.42
N ALA A 270 20.32 -4.58 26.60
CA ALA A 270 19.33 -5.07 25.63
C ALA A 270 19.91 -5.04 24.21
N VAL A 271 19.45 -5.97 23.35
CA VAL A 271 19.86 -6.02 21.94
C VAL A 271 18.67 -5.77 21.04
N LYS A 272 18.66 -4.63 20.34
CA LYS A 272 17.62 -4.33 19.35
C LYS A 272 17.83 -5.18 18.10
N VAL A 273 16.74 -5.78 17.62
CA VAL A 273 16.73 -6.63 16.43
C VAL A 273 16.02 -5.91 15.30
N TRP A 274 16.72 -5.71 14.18
CA TRP A 274 16.27 -4.97 13.01
C TRP A 274 16.16 -5.89 11.80
N PHE A 275 15.15 -5.67 10.97
CA PHE A 275 15.06 -6.27 9.64
C PHE A 275 14.95 -5.18 8.59
N GLY A 276 16.03 -4.96 7.85
CA GLY A 276 16.21 -3.74 7.08
C GLY A 276 16.04 -2.51 7.97
N ARG A 277 15.07 -1.64 7.65
CA ARG A 277 14.73 -0.44 8.44
C ARG A 277 13.64 -0.68 9.50
N LEU A 278 13.10 -1.89 9.58
CA LEU A 278 12.02 -2.23 10.51
C LEU A 278 12.59 -2.74 11.83
N LEU A 279 12.31 -2.03 12.93
CA LEU A 279 12.59 -2.55 14.28
C LEU A 279 11.61 -3.67 14.60
N LEU A 280 12.13 -4.90 14.77
CA LEU A 280 11.31 -6.06 15.12
C LEU A 280 10.99 -6.09 16.61
N GLY A 281 11.95 -5.68 17.44
CA GLY A 281 11.89 -5.76 18.88
C GLY A 281 13.28 -5.74 19.50
N GLN A 282 13.38 -6.25 20.72
CA GLN A 282 14.62 -6.36 21.46
C GLN A 282 14.71 -7.70 22.18
N ILE A 283 15.92 -8.26 22.23
CA ILE A 283 16.27 -9.37 23.11
C ILE A 283 16.54 -8.78 24.49
N ASP A 284 15.93 -9.39 25.50
CA ASP A 284 16.27 -9.18 26.90
C ASP A 284 17.07 -10.40 27.39
N PRO A 285 18.40 -10.25 27.57
CA PRO A 285 19.26 -11.35 28.01
C PRO A 285 18.93 -11.84 29.42
N SER A 286 18.42 -10.97 30.29
CA SER A 286 18.12 -11.33 31.69
C SER A 286 16.97 -12.33 31.81
N SER A 287 16.01 -12.27 30.90
CA SER A 287 14.84 -13.14 30.86
C SER A 287 14.88 -14.17 29.73
N ALA A 288 15.99 -14.22 28.97
CA ALA A 288 16.14 -15.02 27.75
C ALA A 288 14.93 -14.89 26.81
N SER A 289 14.34 -13.68 26.71
CA SER A 289 13.10 -13.45 25.99
C SER A 289 13.24 -12.44 24.86
N PHE A 290 12.34 -12.52 23.88
CA PHE A 290 12.23 -11.56 22.80
C PHE A 290 10.99 -10.67 22.97
N LEU A 291 11.22 -9.38 23.22
CA LEU A 291 10.19 -8.37 23.38
C LEU A 291 9.93 -7.69 22.03
N ARG A 292 8.78 -7.97 21.42
CA ARG A 292 8.36 -7.32 20.17
C ARG A 292 8.28 -5.79 20.32
N ALA A 293 8.66 -5.05 19.27
CA ALA A 293 8.54 -3.60 19.26
C ALA A 293 7.07 -3.16 19.39
N ASP A 294 6.79 -2.19 20.26
CA ASP A 294 5.47 -1.54 20.28
C ASP A 294 5.44 -0.48 19.19
N ILE A 295 4.92 -0.84 18.03
CA ILE A 295 4.77 0.09 16.89
C ILE A 295 3.50 0.90 17.11
N ARG A 296 3.51 1.72 18.15
CA ARG A 296 2.67 2.92 18.25
C ARG A 296 3.43 4.04 17.54
N PRO A 297 2.77 4.95 16.80
CA PRO A 297 3.44 6.13 16.33
C PRO A 297 3.99 6.88 17.56
N GLN A 298 5.31 6.81 17.76
CA GLN A 298 5.99 7.74 18.64
C GLN A 298 5.80 9.11 18.00
N LYS A 299 4.88 9.90 18.56
CA LYS A 299 5.11 11.34 18.62
C LYS A 299 6.41 11.55 19.40
N THR A 300 7.09 12.66 19.12
CA THR A 300 8.37 13.14 19.70
C THR A 300 9.57 12.61 18.90
N LEU A 301 10.45 13.43 18.30
CA LEU A 301 11.12 14.63 18.82
C LEU A 301 11.51 15.62 17.70
N GLU A 302 10.86 16.78 17.64
CA GLU A 302 11.43 18.04 17.09
C GLU A 302 10.76 19.18 17.88
N ARG A 303 11.09 19.28 19.17
CA ARG A 303 10.71 20.42 20.03
C ARG A 303 11.71 20.60 21.17
N HIS A 304 13.00 20.45 20.91
CA HIS A 304 14.05 20.95 21.80
C HIS A 304 15.27 21.27 20.94
N GLU A 305 15.27 22.46 20.33
CA GLU A 305 16.51 23.15 19.90
C GLU A 305 16.28 24.62 19.49
N ASN A 306 15.04 25.07 19.25
CA ASN A 306 14.78 26.49 18.90
C ASN A 306 14.45 27.43 20.07
N ASN A 307 15.01 27.24 21.26
CA ASN A 307 14.81 28.23 22.35
C ASN A 307 16.06 28.52 23.19
N GLN A 308 17.23 28.55 22.55
CA GLN A 308 18.46 29.12 23.12
C GLN A 308 19.13 30.18 22.22
N GLN A 309 18.40 30.75 21.26
CA GLN A 309 18.82 31.96 20.55
C GLN A 309 17.72 33.00 20.71
N ASN A 310 17.80 33.75 21.82
CA ASN A 310 17.31 35.13 21.98
C ASN A 310 17.46 35.52 23.46
N VAL A 311 18.71 35.67 23.90
CA VAL A 311 19.07 36.59 24.98
C VAL A 311 20.33 37.33 24.52
N THR A 312 20.11 38.41 23.78
CA THR A 312 20.96 39.60 23.82
C THR A 312 20.11 40.78 23.40
#